data_AF-A0A954LJT7-F1
#
_entry.id   AF-A0A954LJT7-F1
#
_cell.length_a   1.000
_cell.length_b   1.000
_cell.length_c   1.000
_cell.angle_alpha   90.00
_cell.angle_beta   90.00
_cell.angle_gamma   90.00
#
_symmetry.space_group_name_H-M   'P 1'
#
loop_
_entity.id
_entity.type
_entity.pdbx_description
1 polymer ?
#
loop_
_entity_poly.entity_id
_entity_poly.type
_entity_poly.pdbx_seq_one_letter_code
_entity_poly.pdbx_strand_id
1 'polypeptide(L)' 'MTVPFSLLLAGSLAFAGPEKGPHFETEILPVLTKAGCNAGSCHGAAAGRGGFHLSLWGSEPEADYHAIVNEFEGR' A
#
# COMPACT_ATOMS: atom_id res chain seq x y z
N MET A 1 18.71 44.45 -30.91
CA MET A 1 17.96 43.35 -31.54
C MET A 1 17.64 42.33 -30.45
N THR A 2 16.57 42.62 -29.71
CA THR A 2 16.12 41.89 -28.52
C THR A 2 15.09 40.85 -28.93
N VAL A 3 15.44 39.57 -28.87
CA VAL A 3 14.47 38.47 -28.96
C VAL A 3 13.70 38.43 -27.63
N PRO A 4 12.36 38.55 -27.62
CA PRO A 4 11.60 38.55 -26.38
C PRO A 4 11.60 37.16 -25.76
N PHE A 5 11.99 37.10 -24.49
CA PHE A 5 12.01 35.93 -23.60
C PHE A 5 10.58 35.49 -23.25
N SER A 6 9.75 35.16 -24.24
CA SER A 6 8.31 34.92 -24.01
C SER A 6 7.74 33.66 -24.66
N LEU A 7 8.54 32.72 -25.15
CA LEU A 7 7.95 31.55 -25.81
C LEU A 7 8.72 30.25 -25.60
N LEU A 8 8.81 29.78 -24.36
CA LEU A 8 9.20 28.40 -24.04
C LEU A 8 8.61 27.97 -22.69
N LEU A 9 7.28 28.04 -22.57
CA LEU A 9 6.55 27.31 -21.53
C LEU A 9 5.53 26.37 -22.19
N ALA A 10 6.04 25.44 -22.99
CA ALA A 10 5.30 24.21 -23.27
C ALA A 10 5.31 23.40 -21.96
N GLY A 11 4.41 23.77 -21.04
CA GLY A 11 4.17 23.04 -19.81
C GLY A 11 3.84 21.60 -20.17
N SER A 12 4.63 20.67 -19.63
CA SER A 12 4.44 19.25 -19.79
C SER A 12 3.01 18.89 -19.38
N LEU A 13 2.17 18.52 -20.33
CA LEU A 13 0.94 17.79 -20.05
C LEU A 13 1.37 16.42 -19.50
N ALA A 14 1.51 16.33 -18.18
CA ALA A 14 1.60 15.06 -17.49
C ALA A 14 0.26 14.35 -17.66
N PHE A 15 0.27 13.26 -18.42
CA PHE A 15 -0.89 12.40 -18.54
C PHE A 15 -0.95 11.56 -17.26
N ALA A 16 -1.75 12.01 -16.30
CA ALA A 16 -2.18 11.20 -15.17
C ALA A 16 -3.08 10.10 -15.75
N GLY A 17 -2.49 8.93 -16.00
CA GLY A 17 -3.25 7.72 -16.30
C GLY A 17 -4.15 7.38 -15.11
N PRO A 18 -5.11 6.45 -15.26
CA PRO A 18 -5.85 5.97 -14.10
C PRO A 18 -4.84 5.40 -13.09
N GLU A 19 -4.63 6.12 -11.99
CA GLU A 19 -3.74 5.72 -10.91
C GLU A 19 -4.33 4.44 -10.31
N LYS A 20 -3.86 3.28 -10.78
CA LYS A 20 -4.27 2.00 -10.19
C LYS A 20 -3.70 1.99 -8.78
N GLY A 21 -4.56 1.86 -7.78
CA GLY A 21 -4.13 1.73 -6.38
C GLY A 21 -3.11 0.59 -6.23
N PRO A 22 -2.29 0.64 -5.16
CA PRO A 22 -1.20 -0.31 -4.98
C PRO A 22 -1.72 -1.75 -4.97
N HIS A 23 -0.97 -2.65 -5.59
CA HIS A 23 -1.27 -4.07 -5.59
C HIS A 23 -0.90 -4.67 -4.24
N PHE A 24 -1.90 -5.12 -3.49
CA PHE A 24 -1.75 -5.50 -2.08
C PHE A 24 -0.62 -6.52 -1.86
N GLU A 25 -0.63 -7.63 -2.59
CA GLU A 25 0.32 -8.73 -2.38
C GLU A 25 1.77 -8.36 -2.74
N THR A 26 1.98 -7.52 -3.74
CA THR A 26 3.33 -7.22 -4.27
C THR A 26 3.90 -5.91 -3.76
N GLU A 27 3.06 -5.01 -3.24
CA GLU A 27 3.50 -3.67 -2.80
C GLU A 27 3.22 -3.43 -1.31
N ILE A 28 2.11 -3.92 -0.77
CA ILE A 28 1.73 -3.66 0.63
C ILE A 28 2.21 -4.78 1.56
N LEU A 29 1.96 -6.03 1.19
CA LEU A 29 2.32 -7.20 2.00
C LEU A 29 3.83 -7.28 2.28
N PRO A 30 4.75 -6.97 1.34
CA PRO A 30 6.18 -6.92 1.64
C PRO A 30 6.55 -5.84 2.66
N VAL A 31 5.82 -4.71 2.69
CA VAL A 31 6.03 -3.65 3.68
C VAL A 31 5.63 -4.16 5.08
N LEU A 32 4.50 -4.85 5.19
CA LEU A 32 4.05 -5.45 6.45
C LEU A 32 5.04 -6.50 6.96
N THR A 33 5.54 -7.35 6.06
CA THR A 33 6.57 -8.35 6.36
C THR A 33 7.88 -7.70 6.79
N LYS A 34 8.32 -6.66 6.06
CA LYS A 34 9.55 -5.94 6.40
C LYS A 34 9.47 -5.25 7.77
N ALA A 35 8.28 -4.74 8.12
CA ALA A 35 8.01 -4.14 9.43
C ALA A 35 7.81 -5.17 10.55
N GLY A 36 7.64 -6.46 10.21
CA GLY A 36 7.37 -7.53 11.18
C GLY A 36 5.93 -7.54 11.71
N CYS A 37 5.00 -6.84 11.06
CA CYS A 37 3.60 -6.75 11.50
C CYS A 37 2.91 -8.11 11.45
N ASN A 38 3.11 -8.86 10.36
CA ASN A 38 2.56 -10.20 10.14
C ASN A 38 3.51 -11.32 10.60
N ALA A 39 4.49 -11.00 11.47
CA ALA A 39 5.34 -12.01 12.08
C ALA A 39 4.61 -12.73 13.23
N GLY A 40 5.03 -13.95 13.55
CA GLY A 40 4.49 -14.74 14.67
C GLY A 40 4.68 -14.11 16.06
N SER A 41 5.54 -13.09 16.18
CA SER A 41 5.70 -12.28 17.40
C SER A 41 4.70 -11.13 17.51
N CYS A 42 3.92 -10.86 16.45
CA CYS A 42 3.00 -9.73 16.35
C CYS A 42 1.61 -10.19 15.89
N HIS A 43 1.01 -9.55 14.87
CA HIS A 43 -0.33 -9.90 14.39
C HIS A 43 -0.36 -11.21 13.58
N GLY A 44 0.81 -11.70 13.14
CA GLY A 44 1.01 -13.01 12.52
C GLY A 44 0.98 -14.21 13.47
N ALA A 45 0.84 -13.96 14.78
CA ALA A 45 0.68 -15.04 15.76
C ALA A 45 -0.66 -15.74 15.55
N ALA A 46 -0.76 -17.04 15.86
CA ALA A 46 -2.01 -17.80 15.73
C ALA A 46 -3.21 -17.16 16.47
N ALA A 47 -2.96 -16.41 17.55
CA ALA A 47 -4.00 -15.69 18.29
C ALA A 47 -4.23 -14.23 17.82
N GLY A 48 -3.39 -13.71 16.91
CA GLY A 48 -3.35 -12.29 16.57
C GLY A 48 -2.98 -11.40 17.77
N ARG A 49 -3.25 -10.10 17.67
CA ARG A 49 -3.05 -9.12 18.76
C ARG A 49 -4.15 -8.07 18.74
N GLY A 50 -4.66 -7.71 19.91
CA GLY A 50 -5.66 -6.64 20.04
C GLY A 50 -6.97 -6.91 19.30
N GLY A 51 -7.30 -8.18 19.06
CA GLY A 51 -8.45 -8.58 18.24
C GLY A 51 -8.23 -8.48 16.73
N PHE A 52 -7.02 -8.16 16.28
CA PHE A 52 -6.64 -8.07 14.87
C PHE A 52 -5.64 -9.17 14.50
N HIS A 53 -5.88 -9.86 13.38
CA HIS A 53 -5.08 -10.99 12.92
C HIS A 53 -4.61 -10.79 11.48
N LEU A 54 -3.34 -11.15 11.24
CA LEU A 54 -2.77 -11.28 9.90
C LEU A 54 -2.20 -12.70 9.78
N SER A 55 -2.18 -13.24 8.57
CA SER A 55 -1.58 -14.52 8.25
C SER A 55 -0.05 -14.46 8.42
N LEU A 56 0.55 -15.57 8.84
CA LEU A 56 1.98 -15.61 9.14
C LEU A 56 2.80 -15.36 7.87
N TRP A 57 3.55 -14.24 7.86
CA TRP A 57 4.34 -13.79 6.71
C TRP A 57 3.53 -13.61 5.41
N GLY A 58 2.22 -13.40 5.52
CA GLY A 58 1.35 -13.20 4.37
C GLY A 58 1.03 -14.49 3.60
N SER A 59 0.94 -15.63 4.29
CA SER A 59 0.57 -16.92 3.69
C SER A 59 -0.83 -16.93 3.07
N GLU A 60 -1.71 -16.00 3.48
CA GLU A 60 -3.08 -15.85 2.97
C GLU A 60 -3.37 -14.37 2.62
N PRO A 61 -2.82 -13.84 1.50
CA PRO A 61 -2.90 -12.41 1.16
C PRO A 61 -4.32 -11.85 1.06
N GLU A 62 -5.27 -12.65 0.56
CA GLU A 62 -6.67 -12.22 0.42
C GLU A 62 -7.33 -12.03 1.79
N ALA A 63 -7.06 -12.93 2.75
CA ALA A 63 -7.55 -12.81 4.12
C ALA A 63 -6.93 -11.58 4.81
N ASP A 64 -5.64 -11.35 4.61
CA ASP A 64 -4.93 -10.17 5.15
C ASP A 64 -5.50 -8.86 4.60
N TYR A 65 -5.80 -8.83 3.30
CA TYR A 65 -6.47 -7.69 2.68
C TYR A 65 -7.84 -7.46 3.31
N HIS A 66 -8.65 -8.51 3.45
CA HIS A 66 -9.96 -8.40 4.05
C HIS A 66 -9.92 -7.92 5.50
N ALA A 67 -8.97 -8.44 6.30
CA ALA A 67 -8.76 -8.02 7.67
C ALA A 67 -8.47 -6.51 7.72
N ILE A 68 -7.47 -6.04 6.95
CA ILE A 68 -7.05 -4.63 6.95
C ILE A 68 -8.18 -3.69 6.47
N VAL A 69 -8.92 -4.09 5.44
CA VAL A 69 -9.88 -3.19 4.79
C VAL A 69 -11.24 -3.16 5.49
N ASN A 70 -11.66 -4.27 6.10
CA ASN A 70 -13.04 -4.43 6.57
C ASN A 70 -13.18 -4.57 8.09
N GLU A 71 -12.16 -5.08 8.79
CA GLU A 71 -12.25 -5.17 10.25
C GLU A 71 -12.20 -3.79 10.89
N PHE A 72 -12.72 -3.69 12.11
CA PHE A 72 -12.77 -2.42 12.87
C PHE A 72 -13.40 -1.25 12.11
N GLU A 73 -14.38 -1.54 11.25
CA GLU A 73 -15.08 -0.57 10.41
C GLU A 73 -14.18 0.08 9.34
N GLY A 74 -13.09 -0.59 8.96
CA GLY A 74 -12.12 -0.12 7.96
C GLY A 74 -11.27 1.06 8.44
N ARG A 75 -10.92 1.07 9.74
CA ARG A 75 -10.23 2.16 10.44
C ARG A 75 -8.76 1.87 10.71
#